data_AF-A0A519ZH30-F1
#
_entry.id   AF-A0A519ZH30-F1
#
_cell.length_a   1.000
_cell.length_b   1.000
_cell.length_c   1.000
_cell.angle_alpha   90.00
_cell.angle_beta   90.00
_cell.angle_gamma   90.00
#
_symmetry.space_group_name_H-M   'P 1'
#
loop_
_entity.id
_entity.type
_entity.pdbx_description
1 polymer ?
#
loop_
_entity_poly.entity_id
_entity_poly.type
_entity_poly.pdbx_seq_one_letter_code
_entity_poly.pdbx_strand_id
1 'polypeptide(L)'
;MPSFDARRRELRAALAAVQPTLDVAESTRIASVLDDYLNHRDAVLTMMQVLLSEDDPEPLLDEYSNKFRDMTRVATDKLDNMLSGVSNPGAAAVRFREQVSFGEFVFWGHVGGLPLGQARDKMARDGQKVRELIAALDKKWQNLSDEDLRIEEAEQRAAQDLKDLLERALAEAMPYWLQAGVGATALREAWKGFFASITDHVKETLVGAGVPRPLVEGLLTLASWANNTADIYEIAQRAGMNVETAMNWLNRIRSMNVGGLVQYRVGTLLDGHTKTLMSVLDFAGKGIRPLVEDQYKQRMAAFKAQLDNEGVIIVAYGGIRQQVDQFLKDCNLDGLRATHAAVLSAMDGLDASLATDGLRSDWSELKRSLKDAVDARRQAAEKAFEDFYRANDGRFLGGLSTDTERALLEPDKWQVTTNGLIAIGLDSKLREWRQTVTVVQAGPKEAFDQIQSAFLGLPIDIRDSVKSSLNEYLQKQMLMLNTEADKAIAALDTCALMVNAQKISDDMDRTRLSQALRATIR
;
A
#
# COMPACT_ATOMS: atom_id res chain seq x y z
N MET A 1 48.96 -6.34 -37.44
CA MET A 1 48.29 -7.54 -37.98
C MET A 1 49.26 -8.71 -37.86
N PRO A 2 48.79 -9.91 -37.50
CA PRO A 2 49.63 -11.12 -37.48
C PRO A 2 50.25 -11.38 -38.86
N SER A 3 51.42 -12.03 -38.88
CA SER A 3 52.16 -12.35 -40.11
C SER A 3 52.31 -13.86 -40.20
N PHE A 4 51.47 -14.51 -41.00
CA PHE A 4 51.43 -15.97 -41.15
C PHE A 4 52.58 -16.51 -42.03
N ASP A 5 53.80 -16.10 -41.71
CA ASP A 5 55.01 -16.34 -42.50
C ASP A 5 55.66 -17.69 -42.22
N ALA A 6 55.27 -18.39 -41.14
CA ALA A 6 55.92 -19.64 -40.78
C ALA A 6 55.60 -20.75 -41.78
N ARG A 7 54.32 -20.91 -42.15
CA ARG A 7 53.94 -21.88 -43.19
C ARG A 7 54.50 -21.51 -44.56
N ARG A 8 54.54 -20.22 -44.88
CA ARG A 8 55.17 -19.70 -46.11
C ARG A 8 56.66 -20.09 -46.20
N ARG A 9 57.41 -19.91 -45.12
CA ARG A 9 58.83 -20.31 -45.05
C ARG A 9 59.00 -21.83 -45.14
N GLU A 10 58.18 -22.59 -44.42
CA GLU A 10 58.22 -24.05 -44.41
C GLU A 10 57.97 -24.64 -45.80
N LEU A 11 56.91 -24.19 -46.50
CA LEU A 11 56.57 -24.71 -47.83
C LEU A 11 57.60 -24.32 -48.89
N ARG A 12 58.20 -23.13 -48.80
CA ARG A 12 59.30 -22.71 -49.67
C ARG A 12 60.56 -23.55 -49.44
N ALA A 13 60.91 -23.85 -48.19
CA ALA A 13 62.03 -24.72 -47.87
C ALA A 13 61.78 -26.17 -48.35
N ALA A 14 60.55 -26.68 -48.17
CA ALA A 14 60.15 -27.99 -48.66
C ALA A 14 60.23 -28.07 -50.20
N LEU A 15 59.78 -27.02 -50.91
CA LEU A 15 59.89 -26.94 -52.37
C LEU A 15 61.36 -26.93 -52.82
N ALA A 16 62.22 -26.13 -52.18
CA ALA A 16 63.64 -26.07 -52.49
C ALA A 16 64.34 -27.43 -52.32
N ALA A 17 63.92 -28.22 -51.33
CA ALA A 17 64.47 -29.56 -51.08
C ALA A 17 64.11 -30.58 -52.18
N VAL A 18 62.92 -30.47 -52.77
CA VAL A 18 62.49 -31.37 -53.87
C VAL A 18 62.85 -30.84 -55.25
N GLN A 19 63.17 -29.55 -55.37
CA GLN A 19 63.45 -28.86 -56.63
C GLN A 19 64.47 -29.57 -57.56
N PRO A 20 65.57 -30.17 -57.07
CA PRO A 20 66.51 -30.90 -57.94
C PRO A 20 65.92 -32.12 -58.64
N THR A 21 64.76 -32.61 -58.17
CA THR A 21 64.05 -33.78 -58.71
C THR A 21 62.84 -33.40 -59.57
N LEU A 22 62.55 -32.11 -59.69
CA LEU A 22 61.46 -31.57 -60.50
C LEU A 22 61.99 -31.10 -61.85
N ASP A 23 61.15 -31.17 -62.89
CA ASP A 23 61.44 -30.46 -64.12
C ASP A 23 61.28 -28.93 -63.94
N VAL A 24 61.84 -28.14 -64.86
CA VAL A 24 61.82 -26.67 -64.77
C VAL A 24 60.38 -26.12 -64.83
N ALA A 25 59.50 -26.75 -65.59
CA ALA A 25 58.11 -26.31 -65.75
C ALA A 25 57.28 -26.58 -64.48
N GLU A 26 57.45 -27.76 -63.87
CA GLU A 26 56.90 -28.16 -62.58
C GLU A 26 57.38 -27.24 -61.47
N SER A 27 58.70 -27.02 -61.36
CA SER A 27 59.26 -26.16 -60.33
C SER A 27 58.72 -24.73 -60.43
N THR A 28 58.65 -24.17 -61.63
CA THR A 28 58.11 -22.82 -61.86
C THR A 28 56.62 -22.76 -61.54
N ARG A 29 55.86 -23.77 -61.98
CA ARG A 29 54.41 -23.85 -61.75
C ARG A 29 54.07 -23.99 -60.28
N ILE A 30 54.72 -24.91 -59.56
CA ILE A 30 54.50 -25.14 -58.13
C ILE A 30 54.83 -23.88 -57.33
N ALA A 31 55.96 -23.22 -57.62
CA ALA A 31 56.35 -21.98 -56.93
C ALA A 31 55.29 -20.88 -57.09
N SER A 32 54.81 -20.65 -58.32
CA SER A 32 53.79 -19.65 -58.60
C SER A 32 52.46 -19.95 -57.90
N VAL A 33 51.97 -21.19 -57.97
CA VAL A 33 50.73 -21.59 -57.30
C VAL A 33 50.85 -21.48 -55.78
N LEU A 34 52.00 -21.83 -55.23
CA LEU A 34 52.25 -21.80 -53.79
C LEU A 34 52.21 -20.37 -53.24
N ASP A 35 52.81 -19.41 -53.94
CA ASP A 35 52.76 -17.99 -53.55
C ASP A 35 51.32 -17.45 -53.63
N ASP A 36 50.58 -17.78 -54.70
CA ASP A 36 49.18 -17.39 -54.84
C ASP A 36 48.29 -17.98 -53.74
N TYR A 37 48.52 -19.25 -53.41
CA TYR A 37 47.82 -19.97 -52.34
C TYR A 37 48.08 -19.31 -50.99
N LEU A 38 49.35 -19.05 -50.65
CA LEU A 38 49.73 -18.47 -49.36
C LEU A 38 49.15 -17.07 -49.17
N ASN A 39 49.10 -16.25 -50.22
CA ASN A 39 48.44 -14.94 -50.15
C ASN A 39 46.93 -15.06 -49.88
N HIS A 40 46.25 -16.06 -50.46
CA HIS A 40 44.83 -16.29 -50.17
C HIS A 40 44.60 -16.87 -48.77
N ARG A 41 45.48 -17.78 -48.34
CA ARG A 41 45.47 -18.32 -46.98
C ARG A 41 45.56 -17.19 -45.95
N ASP A 42 46.50 -16.26 -46.11
CA ASP A 42 46.68 -15.12 -45.20
C ASP A 42 45.44 -14.21 -45.18
N ALA A 43 44.80 -14.03 -46.34
CA ALA A 43 43.55 -13.28 -46.43
C ALA A 43 42.39 -13.96 -45.68
N VAL A 44 42.28 -15.30 -45.74
CA VAL A 44 41.26 -16.06 -44.98
C VAL A 44 41.48 -15.89 -43.47
N LEU A 45 42.72 -16.07 -43.01
CA LEU A 45 43.07 -15.95 -41.59
C LEU A 45 42.85 -14.53 -41.05
N THR A 46 43.15 -13.52 -41.87
CA THR A 46 42.88 -12.11 -41.54
C THR A 46 41.39 -11.83 -41.48
N MET A 47 40.59 -12.35 -42.42
CA MET A 47 39.13 -12.20 -42.43
C MET A 47 38.50 -12.78 -41.15
N MET A 48 38.95 -13.96 -40.71
CA MET A 48 38.47 -14.56 -39.46
C MET A 48 38.71 -13.63 -38.26
N GLN A 49 39.90 -13.05 -38.15
CA GLN A 49 40.22 -12.10 -37.09
C GLN A 49 39.30 -10.89 -37.14
N VAL A 50 39.10 -10.30 -38.32
CA VAL A 50 38.30 -9.07 -38.48
C VAL A 50 36.86 -9.32 -38.03
N LEU A 51 36.17 -10.32 -38.58
CA LEU A 51 34.76 -10.58 -38.26
C LEU A 51 34.53 -10.92 -36.78
N LEU A 52 35.48 -11.63 -36.16
CA LEU A 52 35.36 -12.00 -34.74
C LEU A 52 35.70 -10.84 -33.80
N SER A 53 36.47 -9.86 -34.26
CA SER A 53 36.82 -8.65 -33.50
C SER A 53 35.81 -7.51 -33.68
N GLU A 54 34.92 -7.58 -34.67
CA GLU A 54 33.87 -6.57 -34.87
C GLU A 54 32.98 -6.47 -33.64
N ASP A 55 32.71 -5.24 -33.18
CA ASP A 55 31.94 -4.95 -31.96
C ASP A 55 30.41 -4.98 -32.17
N ASP A 56 29.94 -5.21 -33.40
CA ASP A 56 28.53 -5.20 -33.77
C ASP A 56 27.73 -6.31 -33.04
N PRO A 57 26.55 -6.01 -32.45
CA PRO A 57 25.64 -7.04 -31.93
C PRO A 57 24.94 -7.90 -33.01
N GLU A 58 24.97 -7.50 -34.27
CA GLU A 58 24.33 -8.26 -35.35
C GLU A 58 24.91 -9.68 -35.47
N PRO A 59 24.07 -10.70 -35.72
CA PRO A 59 24.53 -12.07 -35.92
C PRO A 59 25.45 -12.16 -37.14
N LEU A 60 26.69 -12.61 -36.93
CA LEU A 60 27.68 -12.80 -38.00
C LEU A 60 27.94 -14.27 -38.32
N LEU A 61 27.33 -15.23 -37.62
CA LEU A 61 27.58 -16.67 -37.83
C LEU A 61 27.46 -17.10 -39.30
N ASP A 62 26.39 -16.69 -39.99
CA ASP A 62 26.15 -17.07 -41.38
C ASP A 62 27.15 -16.41 -42.32
N GLU A 63 27.42 -15.11 -42.12
CA GLU A 63 28.41 -14.37 -42.90
C GLU A 63 29.82 -14.96 -42.72
N TYR A 64 30.21 -15.21 -41.47
CA TYR A 64 31.46 -15.85 -41.09
C TYR A 64 31.59 -17.22 -41.76
N SER A 65 30.57 -18.08 -41.63
CA SER A 65 30.60 -19.44 -42.17
C SER A 65 30.67 -19.45 -43.69
N ASN A 66 29.91 -18.57 -44.36
CA ASN A 66 29.91 -18.44 -45.81
C ASN A 66 31.26 -17.90 -46.32
N LYS A 67 31.77 -16.80 -45.74
CA LYS A 67 33.07 -16.24 -46.13
C LYS A 67 34.21 -17.22 -45.88
N PHE A 68 34.22 -17.89 -44.74
CA PHE A 68 35.21 -18.91 -44.42
C PHE A 68 35.19 -20.04 -45.46
N ARG A 69 34.01 -20.62 -45.74
CA ARG A 69 33.87 -21.70 -46.73
C ARG A 69 34.28 -21.25 -48.14
N ASP A 70 33.84 -20.07 -48.58
CA ASP A 70 34.06 -19.62 -49.94
C ASP A 70 35.54 -19.26 -50.17
N MET A 71 36.18 -18.61 -49.20
CA MET A 71 37.59 -18.25 -49.28
C MET A 71 38.51 -19.46 -49.11
N THR A 72 38.18 -20.40 -48.22
CA THR A 72 38.94 -21.66 -48.09
C THR A 72 38.82 -22.51 -49.34
N ARG A 73 37.64 -22.59 -49.98
CA ARG A 73 37.48 -23.27 -51.27
C ARG A 73 38.38 -22.68 -52.35
N VAL A 74 38.40 -21.35 -52.49
CA VAL A 74 39.28 -20.68 -53.47
C VAL A 74 40.75 -20.97 -53.18
N ALA A 75 41.14 -21.04 -51.90
CA ALA A 75 42.50 -21.40 -51.52
C ALA A 75 42.80 -22.88 -51.87
N THR A 76 41.93 -23.83 -51.52
CA THR A 76 42.14 -25.26 -51.80
C THR A 76 42.13 -25.56 -53.30
N ASP A 77 41.27 -24.89 -54.07
CA ASP A 77 41.21 -25.01 -55.54
C ASP A 77 42.56 -24.69 -56.20
N LYS A 78 43.36 -23.79 -55.61
CA LYS A 78 44.71 -23.49 -56.11
C LYS A 78 45.65 -24.68 -55.94
N LEU A 79 45.61 -25.32 -54.78
CA LEU A 79 46.42 -26.52 -54.52
C LEU A 79 45.96 -27.72 -55.37
N ASP A 80 44.65 -27.83 -55.62
CA ASP A 80 44.13 -28.87 -56.49
C ASP A 80 44.55 -28.69 -57.95
N ASN A 81 44.60 -27.44 -58.40
CA ASN A 81 45.08 -27.08 -59.74
C ASN A 81 46.60 -26.86 -59.81
N MET A 82 47.36 -27.27 -58.79
CA MET A 82 48.80 -26.99 -58.69
C MET A 82 49.57 -27.48 -59.92
N LEU A 83 49.26 -28.70 -60.39
CA LEU A 83 49.92 -29.31 -61.55
C LEU A 83 49.14 -29.12 -62.86
N SER A 84 48.08 -28.32 -62.84
CA SER A 84 47.30 -28.02 -64.05
C SER A 84 48.18 -27.33 -65.09
N GLY A 85 48.16 -27.83 -66.33
CA GLY A 85 49.02 -27.36 -67.43
C GLY A 85 50.36 -28.10 -67.57
N VAL A 86 50.72 -28.98 -66.63
CA VAL A 86 51.87 -29.90 -66.77
C VAL A 86 51.37 -31.20 -67.43
N SER A 87 51.87 -31.52 -68.63
CA SER A 87 51.32 -32.64 -69.42
C SER A 87 51.60 -34.03 -68.84
N ASN A 88 52.74 -34.23 -68.17
CA ASN A 88 53.13 -35.50 -67.55
C ASN A 88 53.87 -35.23 -66.23
N PRO A 89 53.15 -34.88 -65.15
CA PRO A 89 53.79 -34.55 -63.88
C PRO A 89 54.54 -35.75 -63.31
N GLY A 90 55.79 -35.54 -62.91
CA GLY A 90 56.64 -36.50 -62.25
C GLY A 90 56.17 -36.86 -60.84
N ALA A 91 56.62 -38.01 -60.35
CA ALA A 91 56.22 -38.54 -59.04
C ALA A 91 56.55 -37.61 -57.86
N ALA A 92 57.65 -36.86 -57.95
CA ALA A 92 58.04 -35.88 -56.93
C ALA A 92 57.06 -34.69 -56.87
N ALA A 93 56.62 -34.19 -58.04
CA ALA A 93 55.66 -33.10 -58.14
C ALA A 93 54.28 -33.51 -57.58
N VAL A 94 53.81 -34.71 -57.94
CA VAL A 94 52.55 -35.28 -57.42
C VAL A 94 52.59 -35.44 -55.90
N ARG A 95 53.67 -36.05 -55.37
CA ARG A 95 53.83 -36.27 -53.93
C ARG A 95 53.89 -34.94 -53.16
N PHE A 96 54.59 -33.94 -53.69
CA PHE A 96 54.65 -32.62 -53.06
C PHE A 96 53.25 -31.98 -52.98
N ARG A 97 52.50 -31.97 -54.11
CA ARG A 97 51.11 -31.47 -54.14
C ARG A 97 50.26 -32.18 -53.09
N GLU A 98 50.24 -33.51 -53.08
CA GLU A 98 49.41 -34.30 -52.16
C GLU A 98 49.72 -34.00 -50.69
N GLN A 99 51.00 -33.89 -50.33
CA GLN A 99 51.43 -33.58 -48.97
C GLN A 99 50.97 -32.18 -48.53
N VAL A 100 51.12 -31.18 -49.40
CA VAL A 100 50.68 -29.81 -49.09
C VAL A 100 49.16 -29.75 -49.01
N SER A 101 48.44 -30.26 -50.02
CA SER A 101 46.98 -30.30 -50.05
C SER A 101 46.38 -30.98 -48.83
N PHE A 102 46.91 -32.14 -48.44
CA PHE A 102 46.41 -32.87 -47.27
C PHE A 102 46.63 -32.10 -45.97
N GLY A 103 47.82 -31.53 -45.76
CA GLY A 103 48.13 -30.74 -44.57
C GLY A 103 47.21 -29.53 -44.43
N GLU A 104 46.93 -28.82 -45.52
CA GLU A 104 46.03 -27.67 -45.53
C GLU A 104 44.56 -28.06 -45.40
N PHE A 105 44.14 -29.18 -46.00
CA PHE A 105 42.79 -29.73 -45.81
C PHE A 105 42.52 -30.02 -44.32
N VAL A 106 43.47 -30.68 -43.64
CA VAL A 106 43.38 -30.96 -42.21
C VAL A 106 43.33 -29.65 -41.40
N PHE A 107 44.22 -28.69 -41.71
CA PHE A 107 44.21 -27.37 -41.06
C PHE A 107 42.87 -26.65 -41.19
N TRP A 108 42.31 -26.55 -42.41
CA TRP A 108 41.04 -25.87 -42.63
C TRP A 108 39.85 -26.59 -42.01
N GLY A 109 39.82 -27.93 -42.05
CA GLY A 109 38.76 -28.72 -41.40
C GLY A 109 38.75 -28.49 -39.89
N HIS A 110 39.93 -28.40 -39.29
CA HIS A 110 40.10 -28.10 -37.88
C HIS A 110 39.68 -26.67 -37.50
N VAL A 111 40.19 -25.68 -38.24
CA VAL A 111 39.88 -24.27 -37.99
C VAL A 111 38.39 -23.98 -38.23
N GLY A 112 37.80 -24.55 -39.29
CA GLY A 112 36.38 -24.41 -39.62
C GLY A 112 35.43 -25.15 -38.66
N GLY A 113 35.95 -26.11 -37.90
CA GLY A 113 35.20 -26.82 -36.86
C GLY A 113 35.07 -26.04 -35.55
N LEU A 114 35.75 -24.91 -35.39
CA LEU A 114 35.68 -24.11 -34.18
C LEU A 114 34.33 -23.35 -34.10
N PRO A 115 33.67 -23.30 -32.93
CA PRO A 115 32.39 -22.61 -32.75
C PRO A 115 32.54 -21.09 -32.58
N LEU A 116 33.44 -20.45 -33.34
CA LEU A 116 33.84 -19.05 -33.14
C LEU A 116 32.69 -18.07 -33.40
N GLY A 117 32.03 -18.16 -34.57
CA GLY A 117 30.89 -17.30 -34.91
C GLY A 117 29.72 -17.48 -33.95
N GLN A 118 29.41 -18.73 -33.58
CA GLN A 118 28.32 -19.04 -32.65
C GLN A 118 28.58 -18.44 -31.26
N ALA A 119 29.82 -18.55 -30.77
CA ALA A 119 30.20 -18.00 -29.48
C ALA A 119 30.20 -16.47 -29.47
N ARG A 120 30.75 -15.84 -30.52
CA ARG A 120 30.69 -14.38 -30.71
C ARG A 120 29.25 -13.89 -30.60
N ASP A 121 28.36 -14.43 -31.44
CA ASP A 121 26.98 -14.01 -31.52
C ASP A 121 26.22 -14.26 -30.21
N LYS A 122 26.50 -15.38 -29.53
CA LYS A 122 25.91 -15.67 -28.22
C LYS A 122 26.33 -14.65 -27.17
N MET A 123 27.63 -14.37 -27.03
CA MET A 123 28.12 -13.40 -26.02
C MET A 123 27.61 -11.99 -26.30
N ALA A 124 27.60 -11.57 -27.57
CA ALA A 124 27.06 -10.28 -27.98
C ALA A 124 25.56 -10.16 -27.65
N ARG A 125 24.78 -11.19 -27.99
CA ARG A 125 23.34 -11.28 -27.69
C ARG A 125 23.06 -11.26 -26.19
N ASP A 126 23.79 -12.04 -25.40
CA ASP A 126 23.61 -12.08 -23.94
C ASP A 126 23.89 -10.71 -23.33
N GLY A 127 24.98 -10.04 -23.73
CA GLY A 127 25.29 -8.67 -23.30
C GLY A 127 24.24 -7.63 -23.72
N GLN A 128 23.69 -7.74 -24.95
CA GLN A 128 22.61 -6.87 -25.41
C GLN A 128 21.32 -7.09 -24.60
N LYS A 129 20.90 -8.34 -24.40
CA LYS A 129 19.71 -8.69 -23.61
C LYS A 129 19.76 -8.11 -22.20
N VAL A 130 20.93 -8.13 -21.56
CA VAL A 130 21.10 -7.54 -20.22
C VAL A 130 20.87 -6.02 -20.27
N ARG A 131 21.47 -5.32 -21.24
CA ARG A 131 21.27 -3.86 -21.40
C ARG A 131 19.81 -3.49 -21.68
N GLU A 132 19.14 -4.27 -22.53
CA GLU A 132 17.71 -4.11 -22.82
C GLU A 132 16.85 -4.34 -21.56
N LEU A 133 17.20 -5.35 -20.75
CA LEU A 133 16.51 -5.60 -19.49
C LEU A 133 16.71 -4.45 -18.50
N ILE A 134 17.92 -3.92 -18.34
CA ILE A 134 18.16 -2.74 -17.48
C ILE A 134 17.22 -1.61 -17.88
N ALA A 135 17.19 -1.22 -19.15
CA ALA A 135 16.33 -0.14 -19.62
C ALA A 135 14.83 -0.44 -19.42
N ALA A 136 14.42 -1.70 -19.61
CA ALA A 136 13.05 -2.13 -19.37
C ALA A 136 12.65 -2.08 -17.88
N LEU A 137 13.56 -2.44 -16.97
CA LEU A 137 13.37 -2.34 -15.53
C LEU A 137 13.33 -0.88 -15.05
N ASP A 138 14.24 -0.06 -15.59
CA ASP A 138 14.17 1.41 -15.71
C ASP A 138 12.74 1.93 -15.79
N LYS A 139 12.16 1.66 -16.96
CA LYS A 139 10.83 2.13 -17.32
C LYS A 139 9.74 1.53 -16.44
N LYS A 140 9.82 0.24 -16.12
CA LYS A 140 8.82 -0.43 -15.28
C LYS A 140 8.80 0.15 -13.87
N TRP A 141 9.96 0.43 -13.28
CA TRP A 141 10.02 1.07 -11.98
C TRP A 141 9.46 2.47 -12.00
N GLN A 142 9.82 3.26 -13.01
CA GLN A 142 9.29 4.62 -13.15
C GLN A 142 7.77 4.60 -13.22
N ASN A 143 7.20 3.71 -14.05
CA ASN A 143 5.75 3.54 -14.13
C ASN A 143 5.11 3.12 -12.80
N LEU A 144 5.77 2.22 -12.03
CA LEU A 144 5.29 1.84 -10.70
C LEU A 144 5.32 3.02 -9.74
N SER A 145 6.41 3.80 -9.75
CA SER A 145 6.57 4.96 -8.87
C SER A 145 5.57 6.07 -9.19
N ASP A 146 5.32 6.32 -10.48
CA ASP A 146 4.35 7.34 -10.92
C ASP A 146 2.91 6.93 -10.54
N GLU A 147 2.59 5.64 -10.67
CA GLU A 147 1.28 5.12 -10.30
C GLU A 147 1.08 5.05 -8.77
N ASP A 148 2.14 4.70 -8.03
CA ASP A 148 2.18 4.74 -6.57
C ASP A 148 1.93 6.16 -6.05
N LEU A 149 2.65 7.15 -6.59
CA LEU A 149 2.44 8.55 -6.26
C LEU A 149 1.00 9.01 -6.52
N ARG A 150 0.40 8.57 -7.65
CA ARG A 150 -0.98 8.90 -8.00
C ARG A 150 -1.98 8.32 -6.99
N ILE A 151 -1.74 7.09 -6.53
CA ILE A 151 -2.56 6.43 -5.51
C ILE A 151 -2.35 7.08 -4.15
N GLU A 152 -1.11 7.37 -3.77
CA GLU A 152 -0.76 8.07 -2.54
C GLU A 152 -1.48 9.43 -2.45
N GLU A 153 -1.49 10.23 -3.53
CA GLU A 153 -2.23 11.49 -3.58
C GLU A 153 -3.75 11.29 -3.39
N ALA A 154 -4.31 10.25 -3.99
CA ALA A 154 -5.74 9.93 -3.86
C ALA A 154 -6.09 9.48 -2.43
N GLU A 155 -5.21 8.71 -1.80
CA GLU A 155 -5.33 8.28 -0.41
C GLU A 155 -5.22 9.45 0.55
N GLN A 156 -4.24 10.34 0.37
CA GLN A 156 -4.09 11.53 1.19
C GLN A 156 -5.32 12.44 1.09
N ARG A 157 -5.89 12.60 -0.12
CA ARG A 157 -7.16 13.33 -0.30
C ARG A 157 -8.31 12.63 0.41
N ALA A 158 -8.43 11.32 0.31
CA ALA A 158 -9.48 10.56 1.00
C ALA A 158 -9.35 10.63 2.53
N ALA A 159 -8.12 10.62 3.06
CA ALA A 159 -7.85 10.79 4.48
C ALA A 159 -8.13 12.23 4.95
N GLN A 160 -7.81 13.24 4.14
CA GLN A 160 -8.16 14.62 4.44
C GLN A 160 -9.68 14.85 4.41
N ASP A 161 -10.40 14.24 3.45
CA ASP A 161 -11.87 14.26 3.42
C ASP A 161 -12.47 13.63 4.69
N LEU A 162 -11.88 12.53 5.18
CA LEU A 162 -12.27 11.91 6.46
C LEU A 162 -12.02 12.86 7.63
N LYS A 163 -10.86 13.53 7.66
CA LYS A 163 -10.51 14.50 8.70
C LYS A 163 -11.51 15.66 8.71
N ASP A 164 -11.76 16.28 7.57
CA ASP A 164 -12.69 17.39 7.42
C ASP A 164 -14.12 17.00 7.81
N LEU A 165 -14.53 15.77 7.48
CA LEU A 165 -15.83 15.23 7.90
C LEU A 165 -15.93 15.14 9.42
N LEU A 166 -14.91 14.58 10.09
CA LEU A 166 -14.91 14.41 11.54
C LEU A 166 -14.84 15.76 12.27
N GLU A 167 -14.03 16.70 11.78
CA GLU A 167 -13.96 18.07 12.31
C GLU A 167 -15.28 18.81 12.12
N ARG A 168 -15.93 18.68 10.96
CA ARG A 168 -17.25 19.28 10.69
C ARG A 168 -18.32 18.67 11.58
N ALA A 169 -18.37 17.34 11.70
CA ALA A 169 -19.32 16.66 12.57
C ALA A 169 -19.17 17.10 14.03
N LEU A 170 -17.92 17.29 14.48
CA LEU A 170 -17.63 17.82 15.81
C LEU A 170 -18.14 19.26 15.96
N ALA A 171 -17.81 20.14 15.00
CA ALA A 171 -18.16 21.56 15.03
C ALA A 171 -19.68 21.79 14.95
N GLU A 172 -20.40 21.02 14.13
CA GLU A 172 -21.84 21.11 13.97
C GLU A 172 -22.60 20.55 15.18
N ALA A 173 -22.11 19.45 15.77
CA ALA A 173 -22.80 18.83 16.91
C ALA A 173 -22.54 19.56 18.24
N MET A 174 -21.37 20.17 18.43
CA MET A 174 -20.96 20.77 19.71
C MET A 174 -21.96 21.76 20.31
N PRO A 175 -22.53 22.73 19.56
CA PRO A 175 -23.46 23.70 20.13
C PRO A 175 -24.71 23.04 20.72
N TYR A 176 -25.23 22.00 20.06
CA TYR A 176 -26.41 21.29 20.52
C TYR A 176 -26.15 20.51 21.81
N TRP A 177 -24.98 19.86 21.92
CA TRP A 177 -24.61 19.13 23.13
C TRP A 177 -24.32 20.05 24.32
N LEU A 178 -23.72 21.21 24.08
CA LEU A 178 -23.57 22.26 25.11
C LEU A 178 -24.94 22.78 25.58
N GLN A 179 -25.86 23.04 24.65
CA GLN A 179 -27.23 23.44 24.99
C GLN A 179 -27.97 22.34 25.76
N ALA A 180 -27.77 21.06 25.43
CA ALA A 180 -28.37 19.95 26.16
C ALA A 180 -27.88 19.93 27.61
N GLY A 181 -26.58 20.12 27.86
CA GLY A 181 -26.02 20.20 29.21
C GLY A 181 -26.56 21.39 30.02
N VAL A 182 -26.68 22.56 29.40
CA VAL A 182 -27.29 23.75 30.03
C VAL A 182 -28.77 23.51 30.33
N GLY A 183 -29.53 22.98 29.37
CA GLY A 183 -30.95 22.66 29.52
C GLY A 183 -31.21 21.64 30.62
N ALA A 184 -30.35 20.62 30.73
CA ALA A 184 -30.40 19.64 31.80
C ALA A 184 -30.16 20.24 33.18
N THR A 185 -29.16 21.11 33.29
CA THR A 185 -28.86 21.82 34.54
C THR A 185 -30.02 22.73 34.93
N ALA A 186 -30.58 23.49 33.98
CA ALA A 186 -31.73 24.34 34.21
C ALA A 186 -32.97 23.53 34.65
N LEU A 187 -33.25 22.40 34.01
CA LEU A 187 -34.35 21.52 34.40
C LEU A 187 -34.15 20.97 35.82
N ARG A 188 -32.93 20.49 36.16
CA ARG A 188 -32.61 19.98 37.50
C ARG A 188 -32.81 21.04 38.57
N GLU A 189 -32.35 22.26 38.34
CA GLU A 189 -32.52 23.36 39.30
C GLU A 189 -33.97 23.83 39.39
N ALA A 190 -34.72 23.85 38.28
CA ALA A 190 -36.15 24.13 38.29
C ALA A 190 -36.93 23.09 39.12
N TRP A 191 -36.60 21.81 38.98
CA TRP A 191 -37.16 20.73 39.81
C TRP A 191 -36.84 20.98 41.29
N LYS A 192 -35.55 21.12 41.65
CA LYS A 192 -35.15 21.37 43.05
C LYS A 192 -35.86 22.59 43.65
N GLY A 193 -35.89 23.71 42.93
CA GLY A 193 -36.50 24.96 43.40
C GLY A 193 -38.00 24.85 43.64
N PHE A 194 -38.73 24.22 42.71
CA PHE A 194 -40.16 23.95 42.90
C PHE A 194 -40.40 23.08 44.13
N PHE A 195 -39.64 21.99 44.30
CA PHE A 195 -39.89 21.04 45.38
C PHE A 195 -39.45 21.53 46.76
N ALA A 196 -38.38 22.31 46.85
CA ALA A 196 -38.03 23.03 48.06
C ALA A 196 -39.14 23.98 48.53
N SER A 197 -39.97 24.46 47.60
CA SER A 197 -41.03 25.45 47.82
C SER A 197 -42.44 24.85 47.74
N ILE A 198 -42.58 23.52 47.80
CA ILE A 198 -43.85 22.85 47.48
C ILE A 198 -44.99 23.26 48.42
N THR A 199 -44.69 23.47 49.70
CA THR A 199 -45.65 23.96 50.70
C THR A 199 -46.15 25.35 50.34
N ASP A 200 -45.28 26.23 49.83
CA ASP A 200 -45.67 27.57 49.41
C ASP A 200 -46.43 27.54 48.08
N HIS A 201 -46.10 26.61 47.18
CA HIS A 201 -46.92 26.38 45.99
C HIS A 201 -48.32 25.89 46.34
N VAL A 202 -48.47 24.99 47.31
CA VAL A 202 -49.77 24.55 47.85
C VAL A 202 -50.52 25.74 48.47
N LYS A 203 -49.87 26.57 49.29
CA LYS A 203 -50.47 27.79 49.87
C LYS A 203 -51.06 28.68 48.80
N GLU A 204 -50.21 29.08 47.87
CA GLU A 204 -50.55 30.05 46.83
C GLU A 204 -51.60 29.48 45.86
N THR A 205 -51.61 28.17 45.63
CA THR A 205 -52.66 27.51 44.85
C THR A 205 -54.02 27.57 45.55
N LEU A 206 -54.07 27.32 46.86
CA LEU A 206 -55.31 27.42 47.64
C LEU A 206 -55.81 28.87 47.72
N VAL A 207 -54.91 29.83 47.95
CA VAL A 207 -55.24 31.26 47.94
C VAL A 207 -55.76 31.69 46.55
N GLY A 208 -55.10 31.27 45.48
CA GLY A 208 -55.54 31.54 44.10
C GLY A 208 -56.89 30.91 43.75
N ALA A 209 -57.27 29.80 44.40
CA ALA A 209 -58.60 29.20 44.30
C ALA A 209 -59.68 29.93 45.13
N GLY A 210 -59.32 31.07 45.75
CA GLY A 210 -60.22 31.94 46.51
C GLY A 210 -60.27 31.63 48.01
N VAL A 211 -59.46 30.70 48.51
CA VAL A 211 -59.42 30.40 49.95
C VAL A 211 -58.76 31.56 50.70
N PRO A 212 -59.34 32.05 51.82
CA PRO A 212 -58.73 33.12 52.60
C PRO A 212 -57.31 32.74 53.07
N ARG A 213 -56.32 33.61 52.85
CA ARG A 213 -54.92 33.36 53.25
C ARG A 213 -54.74 32.98 54.73
N PRO A 214 -55.39 33.66 55.70
CA PRO A 214 -55.30 33.27 57.11
C PRO A 214 -55.79 31.84 57.38
N LEU A 215 -56.78 31.38 56.59
CA LEU A 215 -57.29 30.01 56.68
C LEU A 215 -56.28 29.01 56.15
N VAL A 216 -55.64 29.30 55.01
CA VAL A 216 -54.61 28.45 54.39
C VAL A 216 -53.39 28.31 55.30
N GLU A 217 -52.94 29.41 55.91
CA GLU A 217 -51.82 29.41 56.85
C GLU A 217 -52.13 28.58 58.10
N GLY A 218 -53.33 28.72 58.68
CA GLY A 218 -53.77 27.89 59.80
C GLY A 218 -53.86 26.40 59.43
N LEU A 219 -54.42 26.09 58.27
CA LEU A 219 -54.64 24.73 57.80
C LEU A 219 -53.32 23.96 57.59
N LEU A 220 -52.27 24.63 57.10
CA LEU A 220 -50.96 24.02 56.87
C LEU A 220 -50.10 23.88 58.14
N THR A 221 -50.55 24.42 59.28
CA THR A 221 -49.90 24.16 60.58
C THR A 221 -50.41 22.88 61.26
N LEU A 222 -51.45 22.23 60.71
CA LEU A 222 -52.03 21.02 61.28
C LEU A 222 -51.44 19.74 60.65
N ALA A 223 -51.37 18.67 61.44
CA ALA A 223 -50.84 17.38 61.00
C ALA A 223 -51.79 16.60 60.06
N SER A 224 -53.10 16.78 60.22
CA SER A 224 -54.16 16.25 59.34
C SER A 224 -55.24 17.31 59.22
N TRP A 225 -56.13 17.20 58.22
CA TRP A 225 -57.30 18.07 58.25
C TRP A 225 -58.02 17.95 59.58
N ALA A 226 -58.56 19.07 60.04
CA ALA A 226 -59.28 19.25 61.29
C ALA A 226 -60.45 18.26 61.40
N ASN A 227 -60.13 17.03 61.78
CA ASN A 227 -61.03 15.88 61.82
C ASN A 227 -61.75 15.82 63.17
N ASN A 228 -61.28 16.62 64.13
CA ASN A 228 -61.97 16.90 65.37
C ASN A 228 -62.43 18.36 65.37
N THR A 229 -63.46 18.65 66.17
CA THR A 229 -64.02 19.99 66.29
C THR A 229 -63.01 21.00 66.84
N ALA A 230 -62.06 20.58 67.69
CA ALA A 230 -61.08 21.45 68.32
C ALA A 230 -60.12 22.10 67.31
N ASP A 231 -59.64 21.33 66.34
CA ASP A 231 -58.78 21.81 65.25
C ASP A 231 -59.52 22.85 64.37
N ILE A 232 -60.83 22.66 64.14
CA ILE A 232 -61.66 23.60 63.36
C ILE A 232 -61.82 24.91 64.13
N TYR A 233 -62.03 24.83 65.45
CA TYR A 233 -62.08 26.01 66.33
C TYR A 233 -60.75 26.77 66.33
N GLU A 234 -59.62 26.06 66.43
CA GLU A 234 -58.29 26.66 66.43
C GLU A 234 -57.99 27.38 65.10
N ILE A 235 -58.30 26.75 63.96
CA ILE A 235 -58.16 27.39 62.65
C ILE A 235 -59.09 28.61 62.54
N ALA A 236 -60.36 28.48 62.92
CA ALA A 236 -61.34 29.56 62.83
C ALA A 236 -60.90 30.78 63.64
N GLN A 237 -60.39 30.54 64.86
CA GLN A 237 -59.86 31.58 65.74
C GLN A 237 -58.61 32.24 65.14
N ARG A 238 -57.65 31.47 64.62
CA ARG A 238 -56.44 32.01 63.97
C ARG A 238 -56.75 32.79 62.70
N ALA A 239 -57.74 32.34 61.94
CA ALA A 239 -58.14 32.96 60.69
C ALA A 239 -59.13 34.12 60.88
N GLY A 240 -59.50 34.46 62.11
CA GLY A 240 -60.40 35.57 62.43
C GLY A 240 -61.82 35.39 61.89
N MET A 241 -62.30 34.15 61.78
CA MET A 241 -63.59 33.79 61.18
C MET A 241 -64.42 32.92 62.12
N ASN A 242 -65.74 32.89 61.91
CA ASN A 242 -66.59 31.98 62.67
C ASN A 242 -66.40 30.52 62.21
N VAL A 243 -66.68 29.58 63.12
CA VAL A 243 -66.47 28.14 62.91
C VAL A 243 -67.25 27.61 61.70
N GLU A 244 -68.46 28.11 61.47
CA GLU A 244 -69.30 27.71 60.34
C GLU A 244 -68.66 28.10 58.99
N THR A 245 -68.10 29.31 58.90
CA THR A 245 -67.39 29.82 57.72
C THR A 245 -66.10 29.03 57.49
N ALA A 246 -65.34 28.74 58.55
CA ALA A 246 -64.14 27.90 58.47
C ALA A 246 -64.49 26.47 58.00
N MET A 247 -65.58 25.89 58.52
CA MET A 247 -66.04 24.55 58.14
C MET A 247 -66.51 24.48 56.69
N ASN A 248 -67.24 25.50 56.23
CA ASN A 248 -67.67 25.61 54.83
C ASN A 248 -66.47 25.69 53.88
N TRP A 249 -65.44 26.47 54.22
CA TRP A 249 -64.22 26.51 53.43
C TRP A 249 -63.42 25.21 53.49
N LEU A 250 -63.30 24.58 54.66
CA LEU A 250 -62.66 23.27 54.79
C LEU A 250 -63.33 22.24 53.89
N ASN A 251 -64.66 22.11 53.96
CA ASN A 251 -65.43 21.22 53.08
C ASN A 251 -65.23 21.55 51.60
N ARG A 252 -65.15 22.84 51.26
CA ARG A 252 -64.86 23.29 49.89
C ARG A 252 -63.46 22.84 49.45
N ILE A 253 -62.43 23.03 50.28
CA ILE A 253 -61.06 22.56 50.02
C ILE A 253 -61.04 21.03 49.89
N ARG A 254 -61.81 20.29 50.71
CA ARG A 254 -61.96 18.83 50.59
C ARG A 254 -62.50 18.40 49.23
N SER A 255 -63.42 19.18 48.69
CA SER A 255 -63.97 18.97 47.35
C SER A 255 -63.09 19.52 46.22
N MET A 256 -62.02 20.28 46.51
CA MET A 256 -61.10 20.79 45.50
C MET A 256 -60.09 19.71 45.11
N ASN A 257 -59.82 19.56 43.82
CA ASN A 257 -58.68 18.77 43.34
C ASN A 257 -57.37 19.55 43.52
N VAL A 258 -56.95 19.73 44.78
CA VAL A 258 -55.74 20.48 45.14
C VAL A 258 -54.50 19.87 44.47
N GLY A 259 -54.43 18.52 44.40
CA GLY A 259 -53.38 17.82 43.66
C GLY A 259 -53.34 18.20 42.18
N GLY A 260 -54.49 18.23 41.50
CA GLY A 260 -54.59 18.66 40.10
C GLY A 260 -54.24 20.13 39.88
N LEU A 261 -54.56 21.02 40.81
CA LEU A 261 -54.19 22.44 40.73
C LEU A 261 -52.68 22.67 40.93
N VAL A 262 -52.07 21.95 41.88
CA VAL A 262 -50.62 21.96 42.07
C VAL A 262 -49.91 21.33 40.87
N GLN A 263 -50.43 20.22 40.34
CA GLN A 263 -49.96 19.59 39.11
C GLN A 263 -50.00 20.55 37.92
N TYR A 264 -51.07 21.33 37.75
CA TYR A 264 -51.17 22.33 36.69
C TYR A 264 -50.05 23.38 36.81
N ARG A 265 -49.76 23.84 38.04
CA ARG A 265 -48.69 24.81 38.30
C ARG A 265 -47.29 24.24 38.09
N VAL A 266 -47.08 22.97 38.41
CA VAL A 266 -45.85 22.25 38.05
C VAL A 266 -45.72 22.15 36.55
N GLY A 267 -46.83 21.81 35.87
CA GLY A 267 -46.92 21.80 34.42
C GLY A 267 -46.43 23.09 33.79
N THR A 268 -46.92 24.24 34.25
CA THR A 268 -46.53 25.54 33.68
C THR A 268 -45.06 25.91 33.95
N LEU A 269 -44.49 25.50 35.08
CA LEU A 269 -43.10 25.79 35.43
C LEU A 269 -42.10 24.84 34.75
N LEU A 270 -42.43 23.55 34.64
CA LEU A 270 -41.49 22.51 34.19
C LEU A 270 -41.66 22.13 32.72
N ASP A 271 -42.85 22.28 32.11
CA ASP A 271 -43.07 21.89 30.71
C ASP A 271 -42.14 22.65 29.77
N GLY A 272 -41.88 23.94 30.02
CA GLY A 272 -41.01 24.76 29.18
C GLY A 272 -39.59 24.18 29.14
N HIS A 273 -38.99 23.97 30.31
CA HIS A 273 -37.65 23.39 30.43
C HIS A 273 -37.58 21.97 29.86
N THR A 274 -38.59 21.15 30.11
CA THR A 274 -38.61 19.75 29.64
C THR A 274 -38.74 19.69 28.12
N LYS A 275 -39.63 20.49 27.51
CA LYS A 275 -39.78 20.57 26.05
C LYS A 275 -38.53 21.09 25.37
N THR A 276 -37.89 22.12 25.91
CA THR A 276 -36.62 22.64 25.38
C THR A 276 -35.55 21.56 25.40
N LEU A 277 -35.38 20.85 26.51
CA LEU A 277 -34.36 19.81 26.63
C LEU A 277 -34.64 18.62 25.69
N MET A 278 -35.88 18.15 25.60
CA MET A 278 -36.25 17.09 24.66
C MET A 278 -35.99 17.49 23.21
N SER A 279 -36.34 18.72 22.83
CA SER A 279 -36.08 19.24 21.48
C SER A 279 -34.59 19.28 21.15
N VAL A 280 -33.76 19.67 22.12
CA VAL A 280 -32.30 19.74 21.92
C VAL A 280 -31.71 18.33 21.85
N LEU A 281 -32.14 17.38 22.68
CA LEU A 281 -31.69 15.99 22.62
C LEU A 281 -32.07 15.31 21.30
N ASP A 282 -33.30 15.51 20.82
CA ASP A 282 -33.75 15.00 19.52
C ASP A 282 -32.90 15.58 18.37
N PHE A 283 -32.65 16.89 18.39
CA PHE A 283 -31.83 17.54 17.37
C PHE A 283 -30.36 17.08 17.42
N ALA A 284 -29.79 16.96 18.62
CA ALA A 284 -28.42 16.51 18.82
C ALA A 284 -28.21 15.05 18.34
N GLY A 285 -29.16 14.16 18.64
CA GLY A 285 -29.14 12.78 18.17
C GLY A 285 -29.30 12.65 16.65
N LYS A 286 -30.22 13.43 16.06
CA LYS A 286 -30.45 13.45 14.60
C LYS A 286 -29.33 14.10 13.81
N GLY A 287 -28.62 15.07 14.39
CA GLY A 287 -27.54 15.78 13.71
C GLY A 287 -26.30 14.90 13.49
N ILE A 288 -25.85 14.20 14.53
CA ILE A 288 -24.55 13.51 14.47
C ILE A 288 -24.58 12.18 13.73
N ARG A 289 -25.70 11.46 13.77
CA ARG A 289 -25.80 10.12 13.21
C ARG A 289 -25.63 10.08 11.68
N PRO A 290 -26.37 10.85 10.86
CA PRO A 290 -26.18 10.82 9.40
C PRO A 290 -24.82 11.41 8.97
N LEU A 291 -24.26 12.32 9.76
CA LEU A 291 -22.93 12.88 9.49
C LEU A 291 -21.81 11.86 9.73
N VAL A 292 -21.91 11.04 10.76
CA VAL A 292 -20.86 10.07 11.10
C VAL A 292 -21.16 8.71 10.47
N GLU A 293 -22.35 8.16 10.59
CA GLU A 293 -22.62 6.76 10.22
C GLU A 293 -22.50 6.51 8.71
N ASP A 294 -23.18 7.29 7.88
CA ASP A 294 -23.23 7.04 6.43
C ASP A 294 -22.03 7.63 5.71
N GLN A 295 -21.64 8.87 6.04
CA GLN A 295 -20.53 9.54 5.37
C GLN A 295 -19.18 8.94 5.76
N TYR A 296 -18.96 8.54 7.02
CA TYR A 296 -17.71 7.87 7.40
C TYR A 296 -17.57 6.53 6.68
N LYS A 297 -18.62 5.69 6.63
CA LYS A 297 -18.59 4.41 5.89
C LYS A 297 -18.22 4.63 4.43
N GLN A 298 -18.86 5.60 3.78
CA GLN A 298 -18.61 5.91 2.38
C GLN A 298 -17.18 6.39 2.13
N ARG A 299 -16.69 7.33 2.94
CA ARG A 299 -15.34 7.90 2.80
C ARG A 299 -14.25 6.88 3.16
N MET A 300 -14.49 6.06 4.19
CA MET A 300 -13.60 4.96 4.57
C MET A 300 -13.57 3.86 3.51
N ALA A 301 -14.70 3.55 2.87
CA ALA A 301 -14.72 2.62 1.73
C ALA A 301 -13.90 3.17 0.55
N ALA A 302 -13.99 4.47 0.26
CA ALA A 302 -13.17 5.11 -0.77
C ALA A 302 -11.67 5.04 -0.44
N PHE A 303 -11.30 5.26 0.82
CA PHE A 303 -9.92 5.10 1.29
C PHE A 303 -9.43 3.65 1.13
N LYS A 304 -10.21 2.66 1.59
CA LYS A 304 -9.86 1.23 1.45
C LYS A 304 -9.71 0.79 0.00
N ALA A 305 -10.52 1.33 -0.91
CA ALA A 305 -10.38 1.04 -2.34
C ALA A 305 -9.05 1.52 -2.90
N GLN A 306 -8.46 2.58 -2.35
CA GLN A 306 -7.11 3.01 -2.76
C GLN A 306 -6.01 2.11 -2.17
N LEU A 307 -6.15 1.66 -0.91
CA LEU A 307 -5.25 0.65 -0.34
C LEU A 307 -5.21 -0.64 -1.18
N ASP A 308 -6.37 -1.07 -1.67
CA ASP A 308 -6.46 -2.23 -2.57
C ASP A 308 -5.71 -1.97 -3.89
N ASN A 309 -5.74 -0.74 -4.42
CA ASN A 309 -4.98 -0.36 -5.62
C ASN A 309 -3.47 -0.38 -5.37
N GLU A 310 -2.99 0.09 -4.21
CA GLU A 310 -1.59 -0.02 -3.81
C GLU A 310 -1.17 -1.51 -3.71
N GLY A 311 -2.06 -2.38 -3.23
CA GLY A 311 -1.87 -3.83 -3.27
C GLY A 311 -1.60 -4.39 -4.68
N VAL A 312 -2.23 -3.81 -5.72
CA VAL A 312 -1.99 -4.20 -7.12
C VAL A 312 -0.57 -3.80 -7.56
N ILE A 313 -0.05 -2.66 -7.12
CA ILE A 313 1.34 -2.23 -7.38
C ILE A 313 2.32 -3.26 -6.81
N ILE A 314 2.09 -3.72 -5.58
CA ILE A 314 2.94 -4.72 -4.92
C ILE A 314 2.92 -6.05 -5.69
N VAL A 315 1.74 -6.48 -6.18
CA VAL A 315 1.63 -7.68 -7.01
C VAL A 315 2.38 -7.51 -8.33
N ALA A 316 2.25 -6.36 -9.00
CA ALA A 316 2.96 -6.06 -10.23
C ALA A 316 4.48 -6.06 -10.01
N TYR A 317 4.95 -5.44 -8.92
CA TYR A 317 6.35 -5.46 -8.50
C TYR A 317 6.86 -6.89 -8.25
N GLY A 318 6.11 -7.72 -7.55
CA GLY A 318 6.44 -9.15 -7.38
C GLY A 318 6.52 -9.91 -8.71
N GLY A 319 5.64 -9.60 -9.67
CA GLY A 319 5.70 -10.14 -11.03
C GLY A 319 6.96 -9.73 -11.80
N ILE A 320 7.44 -8.48 -11.62
CA ILE A 320 8.70 -8.02 -12.22
C ILE A 320 9.89 -8.78 -11.65
N ARG A 321 9.94 -8.98 -10.32
CA ARG A 321 11.01 -9.78 -9.69
C ARG A 321 11.06 -11.21 -10.25
N GLN A 322 9.90 -11.86 -10.44
CA GLN A 322 9.85 -13.18 -11.08
C GLN A 322 10.35 -13.18 -12.52
N GLN A 323 10.07 -12.11 -13.30
CA GLN A 323 10.60 -11.97 -14.65
C GLN A 323 12.13 -11.82 -14.65
N VAL A 324 12.67 -11.09 -13.68
CA VAL A 324 14.12 -10.96 -13.49
C VAL A 324 14.75 -12.31 -13.13
N ASP A 325 14.15 -13.06 -12.21
CA ASP A 325 14.63 -14.41 -11.86
C ASP A 325 14.62 -15.35 -13.07
N GLN A 326 13.55 -15.31 -13.87
CA GLN A 326 13.46 -16.13 -15.07
C GLN A 326 14.51 -15.71 -16.11
N PHE A 327 14.72 -14.40 -16.28
CA PHE A 327 15.78 -13.90 -17.14
C PHE A 327 17.16 -14.39 -16.69
N LEU A 328 17.46 -14.33 -15.39
CA LEU A 328 18.74 -14.80 -14.86
C LEU A 328 18.91 -16.33 -14.97
N LYS A 329 17.83 -17.11 -15.07
CA LYS A 329 17.95 -18.54 -15.40
C LYS A 329 18.33 -18.76 -16.86
N ASP A 330 17.73 -17.99 -17.76
CA ASP A 330 17.91 -18.15 -19.20
C ASP A 330 19.18 -17.45 -19.74
N CYS A 331 19.61 -16.38 -19.08
CA CYS A 331 20.75 -15.54 -19.42
C CYS A 331 21.57 -15.25 -18.16
N ASN A 332 22.56 -16.10 -17.86
CA ASN A 332 23.46 -15.93 -16.72
C ASN A 332 24.93 -15.85 -17.12
N LEU A 333 25.68 -15.31 -16.17
CA LEU A 333 27.13 -15.19 -16.20
C LEU A 333 27.83 -16.55 -16.36
N ASP A 334 27.30 -17.61 -15.76
CA ASP A 334 27.90 -18.94 -15.82
C ASP A 334 27.80 -19.55 -17.22
N GLY A 335 26.67 -19.40 -17.90
CA GLY A 335 26.48 -19.80 -19.28
C GLY A 335 27.34 -19.01 -20.25
N LEU A 336 27.55 -17.71 -20.00
CA LEU A 336 28.50 -16.87 -20.73
C LEU A 336 29.93 -17.40 -20.55
N ARG A 337 30.36 -17.66 -19.31
CA ARG A 337 31.69 -18.20 -18.97
C ARG A 337 31.91 -19.61 -19.52
N ALA A 338 30.90 -20.46 -19.50
CA ALA A 338 30.94 -21.79 -20.10
C ALA A 338 31.12 -21.73 -21.62
N THR A 339 30.42 -20.80 -22.30
CA THR A 339 30.59 -20.57 -23.74
C THR A 339 32.03 -20.15 -24.05
N HIS A 340 32.58 -19.23 -23.25
CA HIS A 340 33.95 -18.76 -23.39
C HIS A 340 34.98 -19.88 -23.17
N ALA A 341 34.86 -20.62 -22.08
CA ALA A 341 35.74 -21.73 -21.76
C ALA A 341 35.71 -22.84 -22.83
N ALA A 342 34.53 -23.15 -23.38
CA ALA A 342 34.38 -24.14 -24.44
C ALA A 342 35.13 -23.75 -25.72
N VAL A 343 35.06 -22.48 -26.12
CA VAL A 343 35.80 -21.96 -27.28
C VAL A 343 37.29 -22.00 -27.05
N LEU A 344 37.77 -21.53 -25.89
CA LEU A 344 39.20 -21.58 -25.57
C LEU A 344 39.72 -23.02 -25.55
N SER A 345 38.98 -23.94 -24.94
CA SER A 345 39.34 -25.37 -24.95
C SER A 345 39.37 -25.96 -26.36
N ALA A 346 38.44 -25.58 -27.24
CA ALA A 346 38.45 -26.03 -28.63
C ALA A 346 39.67 -25.49 -29.40
N MET A 347 40.05 -24.24 -29.14
CA MET A 347 41.26 -23.64 -29.71
C MET A 347 42.54 -24.29 -29.17
N ASP A 348 42.60 -24.61 -27.87
CA ASP A 348 43.75 -25.29 -27.27
C ASP A 348 43.95 -26.71 -27.82
N GLY A 349 42.87 -27.43 -28.13
CA GLY A 349 42.92 -28.78 -28.68
C GLY A 349 43.54 -28.87 -30.09
N LEU A 350 43.59 -27.76 -30.84
CA LEU A 350 44.12 -27.74 -32.20
C LEU A 350 45.64 -27.84 -32.28
N ASP A 351 46.38 -27.39 -31.26
CA ASP A 351 47.84 -27.40 -31.28
C ASP A 351 48.42 -28.81 -31.51
N ALA A 352 47.73 -29.83 -30.98
CA ALA A 352 48.14 -31.23 -31.06
C ALA A 352 47.75 -31.93 -32.37
N SER A 353 46.83 -31.34 -33.16
CA SER A 353 46.31 -31.97 -34.39
C SER A 353 46.99 -31.48 -35.67
N LEU A 354 47.84 -30.45 -35.59
CA LEU A 354 48.52 -29.86 -36.75
C LEU A 354 49.84 -30.57 -37.06
N ALA A 355 49.96 -31.04 -38.31
CA ALA A 355 51.01 -31.95 -38.75
C ALA A 355 52.42 -31.34 -38.83
N THR A 356 52.55 -30.01 -38.98
CA THR A 356 53.85 -29.36 -39.25
C THR A 356 54.12 -28.17 -38.32
N ASP A 357 55.39 -27.79 -38.16
CA ASP A 357 55.80 -26.66 -37.32
C ASP A 357 55.30 -25.33 -37.90
N GLY A 358 55.30 -25.18 -39.22
CA GLY A 358 54.78 -24.00 -39.91
C GLY A 358 53.29 -23.79 -39.67
N LEU A 359 52.48 -24.87 -39.75
CA LEU A 359 51.05 -24.82 -39.44
C LEU A 359 50.81 -24.49 -37.96
N ARG A 360 51.57 -25.12 -37.04
CA ARG A 360 51.49 -24.86 -35.60
C ARG A 360 51.84 -23.42 -35.24
N SER A 361 52.85 -22.84 -35.89
CA SER A 361 53.27 -21.46 -35.65
C SER A 361 52.23 -20.45 -36.14
N ASP A 362 51.70 -20.61 -37.36
CA ASP A 362 50.66 -19.71 -37.87
C ASP A 362 49.36 -19.82 -37.07
N TRP A 363 48.99 -21.04 -36.68
CA TRP A 363 47.86 -21.27 -35.77
C TRP A 363 48.10 -20.57 -34.43
N SER A 364 49.29 -20.66 -33.85
CA SER A 364 49.62 -19.97 -32.59
C SER A 364 49.45 -18.45 -32.69
N GLU A 365 49.79 -17.85 -33.83
CA GLU A 365 49.55 -16.43 -34.08
C GLU A 365 48.07 -16.08 -34.21
N LEU A 366 47.31 -16.86 -34.99
CA LEU A 366 45.87 -16.68 -35.14
C LEU A 366 45.13 -16.87 -33.80
N LYS A 367 45.44 -17.96 -33.10
CA LYS A 367 44.86 -18.34 -31.81
C LYS A 367 44.98 -17.22 -30.79
N ARG A 368 46.15 -16.56 -30.71
CA ARG A 368 46.36 -15.41 -29.80
C ARG A 368 45.36 -14.29 -30.09
N SER A 369 45.27 -13.90 -31.35
CA SER A 369 44.38 -12.83 -31.79
C SER A 369 42.90 -13.14 -31.58
N LEU A 370 42.49 -14.36 -31.93
CA LEU A 370 41.13 -14.85 -31.71
C LEU A 370 40.77 -14.93 -30.22
N LYS A 371 41.73 -15.34 -29.38
CA LYS A 371 41.56 -15.37 -27.93
C LYS A 371 41.33 -13.97 -27.39
N ASP A 372 42.13 -12.98 -27.80
CA ASP A 372 41.97 -11.59 -27.39
C ASP A 372 40.57 -11.05 -27.77
N ALA A 373 40.08 -11.36 -28.97
CA ALA A 373 38.74 -10.97 -29.41
C ALA A 373 37.63 -11.62 -28.56
N VAL A 374 37.72 -12.92 -28.29
CA VAL A 374 36.76 -13.66 -27.47
C VAL A 374 36.81 -13.21 -26.00
N ASP A 375 38.00 -12.90 -25.47
CA ASP A 375 38.19 -12.34 -24.12
C ASP A 375 37.56 -10.96 -23.99
N ALA A 376 37.79 -10.07 -24.96
CA ALA A 376 37.20 -8.73 -24.98
C ALA A 376 35.66 -8.79 -24.98
N ARG A 377 35.07 -9.71 -25.76
CA ARG A 377 33.61 -9.89 -25.80
C ARG A 377 33.05 -10.43 -24.49
N ARG A 378 33.70 -11.41 -23.88
CA ARG A 378 33.33 -11.86 -22.53
C ARG A 378 33.35 -10.70 -21.54
N GLN A 379 34.43 -9.93 -21.50
CA GLN A 379 34.56 -8.79 -20.57
C GLN A 379 33.44 -7.75 -20.77
N ALA A 380 33.11 -7.41 -22.02
CA ALA A 380 32.03 -6.47 -22.32
C ALA A 380 30.66 -6.98 -21.83
N ALA A 381 30.37 -8.27 -22.00
CA ALA A 381 29.14 -8.88 -21.51
C ALA A 381 29.14 -9.00 -19.97
N GLU A 382 30.25 -9.40 -19.34
CA GLU A 382 30.37 -9.45 -17.87
C GLU A 382 30.15 -8.08 -17.24
N LYS A 383 30.73 -7.01 -17.82
CA LYS A 383 30.50 -5.64 -17.37
C LYS A 383 29.01 -5.27 -17.40
N ALA A 384 28.30 -5.66 -18.45
CA ALA A 384 26.85 -5.42 -18.53
C ALA A 384 26.09 -6.15 -17.41
N PHE A 385 26.48 -7.38 -17.08
CA PHE A 385 25.93 -8.10 -15.92
C PHE A 385 26.26 -7.42 -14.59
N GLU A 386 27.50 -6.97 -14.38
CA GLU A 386 27.90 -6.23 -13.18
C GLU A 386 27.10 -4.94 -13.00
N ASP A 387 26.95 -4.17 -14.08
CA ASP A 387 26.13 -2.96 -14.11
C ASP A 387 24.66 -3.28 -13.77
N PHE A 388 24.12 -4.38 -14.31
CA PHE A 388 22.78 -4.88 -14.00
C PHE A 388 22.62 -5.24 -12.52
N TYR A 389 23.54 -6.04 -11.95
CA TYR A 389 23.49 -6.43 -10.54
C TYR A 389 23.57 -5.20 -9.64
N ARG A 390 24.50 -4.28 -9.91
CA ARG A 390 24.69 -3.07 -9.12
C ARG A 390 23.47 -2.14 -9.16
N ALA A 391 22.84 -1.98 -10.32
CA ALA A 391 21.70 -1.08 -10.49
C ALA A 391 20.40 -1.62 -9.86
N ASN A 392 20.29 -2.94 -9.69
CA ASN A 392 19.03 -3.60 -9.29
C ASN A 392 19.14 -4.37 -7.96
N ASP A 393 20.31 -4.39 -7.32
CA ASP A 393 20.48 -4.92 -5.97
C ASP A 393 19.60 -4.16 -4.97
N GLY A 394 18.94 -4.89 -4.08
CA GLY A 394 18.00 -4.29 -3.13
C GLY A 394 16.66 -3.84 -3.74
N ARG A 395 16.52 -3.82 -5.07
CA ARG A 395 15.34 -3.32 -5.79
C ARG A 395 14.62 -4.38 -6.58
N PHE A 396 15.30 -5.20 -7.37
CA PHE A 396 14.70 -6.37 -8.03
C PHE A 396 15.45 -7.67 -7.73
N LEU A 397 16.65 -7.57 -7.16
CA LEU A 397 17.52 -8.68 -6.83
C LEU A 397 17.74 -8.77 -5.32
N GLY A 398 17.95 -9.99 -4.83
CA GLY A 398 18.30 -10.24 -3.42
C GLY A 398 17.22 -9.80 -2.43
N GLY A 399 17.64 -9.39 -1.24
CA GLY A 399 16.73 -8.83 -0.23
C GLY A 399 16.12 -7.51 -0.70
N LEU A 400 15.00 -7.10 -0.10
CA LEU A 400 14.43 -5.78 -0.34
C LEU A 400 15.18 -4.74 0.50
N SER A 401 15.71 -3.71 -0.15
CA SER A 401 16.36 -2.58 0.55
C SER A 401 15.33 -1.74 1.28
N THR A 402 15.74 -1.11 2.39
CA THR A 402 14.88 -0.17 3.13
C THR A 402 14.42 0.99 2.26
N ASP A 403 15.26 1.45 1.32
CA ASP A 403 14.89 2.52 0.38
C ASP A 403 13.80 2.08 -0.59
N THR A 404 13.84 0.83 -1.07
CA THR A 404 12.78 0.26 -1.91
C THR A 404 11.49 0.05 -1.11
N GLU A 405 11.58 -0.40 0.15
CA GLU A 405 10.41 -0.53 1.04
C GLU A 405 9.74 0.84 1.27
N ARG A 406 10.56 1.86 1.57
CA ARG A 406 10.07 3.23 1.79
C ARG A 406 9.46 3.82 0.52
N ALA A 407 10.08 3.60 -0.63
CA ALA A 407 9.59 4.11 -1.91
C ALA A 407 8.27 3.47 -2.38
N LEU A 408 7.86 2.33 -1.81
CA LEU A 408 6.63 1.63 -2.19
C LEU A 408 5.54 1.66 -1.11
N LEU A 409 5.85 2.00 0.14
CA LEU A 409 4.91 1.92 1.26
C LEU A 409 4.82 3.17 2.13
N GLU A 410 5.79 4.09 2.04
CA GLU A 410 5.75 5.40 2.71
C GLU A 410 5.33 5.35 4.21
N PRO A 411 5.87 4.42 5.03
CA PRO A 411 5.27 4.04 6.33
C PRO A 411 5.13 5.20 7.33
N ASP A 412 6.06 6.15 7.31
CA ASP A 412 6.09 7.28 8.25
C ASP A 412 4.95 8.29 7.99
N LYS A 413 4.65 8.58 6.71
CA LYS A 413 3.56 9.51 6.36
C LYS A 413 2.22 9.00 6.84
N TRP A 414 1.99 7.69 6.75
CA TRP A 414 0.70 7.09 7.12
C TRP A 414 0.46 7.10 8.62
N GLN A 415 1.48 6.84 9.41
CA GLN A 415 1.36 6.92 10.85
C GLN A 415 0.97 8.35 11.29
N VAL A 416 1.51 9.38 10.64
CA VAL A 416 1.12 10.78 10.87
C VAL A 416 -0.35 11.02 10.49
N THR A 417 -0.80 10.52 9.34
CA THR A 417 -2.19 10.68 8.88
C THR A 417 -3.19 9.99 9.82
N THR A 418 -2.95 8.73 10.19
CA THR A 418 -3.79 7.98 11.13
C THR A 418 -3.83 8.65 12.50
N ASN A 419 -2.67 9.08 13.02
CA ASN A 419 -2.60 9.82 14.27
C ASN A 419 -3.32 11.17 14.18
N GLY A 420 -3.28 11.85 13.03
CA GLY A 420 -4.00 13.09 12.76
C GLY A 420 -5.52 12.92 12.84
N LEU A 421 -6.06 11.81 12.31
CA LEU A 421 -7.48 11.48 12.42
C LEU A 421 -7.89 11.16 13.86
N ILE A 422 -7.07 10.39 14.59
CA ILE A 422 -7.30 10.07 16.00
C ILE A 422 -7.24 11.34 16.86
N ALA A 423 -6.31 12.26 16.56
CA ALA A 423 -6.10 13.49 17.32
C ALA A 423 -7.27 14.49 17.24
N ILE A 424 -8.20 14.33 16.29
CA ILE A 424 -9.45 15.12 16.25
C ILE A 424 -10.24 14.91 17.56
N GLY A 425 -10.15 13.73 18.16
CA GLY A 425 -10.73 13.44 19.48
C GLY A 425 -12.26 13.39 19.51
N LEU A 426 -12.89 13.12 18.35
CA LEU A 426 -14.36 12.96 18.28
C LEU A 426 -14.84 11.81 19.19
N ASP A 427 -14.07 10.74 19.32
CA ASP A 427 -14.36 9.62 20.21
C ASP A 427 -14.42 10.03 21.70
N SER A 428 -13.50 10.89 22.13
CA SER A 428 -13.48 11.44 23.48
C SER A 428 -14.68 12.36 23.70
N LYS A 429 -15.03 13.18 22.70
CA LYS A 429 -16.17 14.10 22.77
C LYS A 429 -17.51 13.38 22.78
N LEU A 430 -17.67 12.33 21.97
CA LEU A 430 -18.85 11.46 22.02
C LEU A 430 -19.04 10.83 23.40
N ARG A 431 -17.96 10.39 24.05
CA ARG A 431 -18.00 9.86 25.42
C ARG A 431 -18.38 10.93 26.46
N GLU A 432 -17.85 12.14 26.34
CA GLU A 432 -18.21 13.28 27.20
C GLU A 432 -19.70 13.65 27.07
N TRP A 433 -20.21 13.73 25.84
CA TRP A 433 -21.63 14.00 25.58
C TRP A 433 -22.51 12.88 26.12
N ARG A 434 -22.11 11.62 25.96
CA ARG A 434 -22.84 10.46 26.52
C ARG A 434 -22.95 10.54 28.05
N GLN A 435 -21.88 10.92 28.72
CA GLN A 435 -21.90 11.14 30.18
C GLN A 435 -22.87 12.27 30.55
N THR A 436 -22.88 13.36 29.77
CA THR A 436 -23.82 14.47 29.98
C THR A 436 -25.27 14.00 29.90
N VAL A 437 -25.64 13.21 28.88
CA VAL A 437 -26.99 12.62 28.74
C VAL A 437 -27.34 11.67 29.89
N THR A 438 -26.37 10.89 30.36
CA THR A 438 -26.58 9.98 31.50
C THR A 438 -26.90 10.76 32.78
N VAL A 439 -26.25 11.91 33.01
CA VAL A 439 -26.56 12.81 34.13
C VAL A 439 -27.97 13.40 33.99
N VAL A 440 -28.39 13.72 32.76
CA VAL A 440 -29.78 14.15 32.47
C VAL A 440 -30.79 13.09 32.88
N GLN A 441 -30.50 11.81 32.62
CA GLN A 441 -31.38 10.69 32.96
C GLN A 441 -31.50 10.47 34.48
N ALA A 442 -30.40 10.70 35.23
CA ALA A 442 -30.36 10.50 36.67
C ALA A 442 -30.95 11.67 37.49
N GLY A 443 -30.78 12.92 37.02
CA GLY A 443 -31.17 14.13 37.76
C GLY A 443 -32.65 14.20 38.19
N PRO A 444 -33.63 13.89 37.31
CA PRO A 444 -35.05 13.86 37.67
C PRO A 444 -35.36 12.82 38.74
N LYS A 445 -34.68 11.68 38.74
CA LYS A 445 -34.86 10.63 39.75
C LYS A 445 -34.32 11.06 41.12
N GLU A 446 -33.13 11.67 41.16
CA GLU A 446 -32.58 12.23 42.41
C GLU A 446 -33.48 13.34 42.97
N ALA A 447 -33.97 14.23 42.09
CA ALA A 447 -34.94 15.24 42.48
C ALA A 447 -36.20 14.56 43.02
N PHE A 448 -36.71 13.52 42.33
CA PHE A 448 -37.88 12.75 42.76
C PHE A 448 -37.73 12.10 44.15
N ASP A 449 -36.57 11.55 44.47
CA ASP A 449 -36.30 10.97 45.78
C ASP A 449 -36.28 12.05 46.89
N GLN A 450 -35.79 13.26 46.58
CA GLN A 450 -35.88 14.41 47.49
C GLN A 450 -37.34 14.88 47.71
N ILE A 451 -38.22 14.77 46.71
CA ILE A 451 -39.64 15.15 46.80
C ILE A 451 -40.37 14.38 47.89
N GLN A 452 -40.12 13.07 48.02
CA GLN A 452 -40.84 12.24 48.99
C GLN A 452 -40.68 12.77 50.42
N SER A 453 -39.55 13.42 50.69
CA SER A 453 -39.24 14.08 51.97
C SER A 453 -40.02 15.40 52.14
N ALA A 454 -40.14 16.19 51.07
CA ALA A 454 -40.82 17.50 51.10
C ALA A 454 -42.33 17.39 51.35
N PHE A 455 -42.96 16.27 50.93
CA PHE A 455 -44.37 16.00 51.19
C PHE A 455 -44.70 15.76 52.68
N LEU A 456 -43.71 15.45 53.52
CA LEU A 456 -43.94 15.20 54.94
C LEU A 456 -44.43 16.44 55.71
N GLY A 457 -44.19 17.65 55.17
CA GLY A 457 -44.64 18.91 55.75
C GLY A 457 -46.08 19.32 55.39
N LEU A 458 -46.80 18.52 54.60
CA LEU A 458 -48.20 18.77 54.24
C LEU A 458 -49.16 17.95 55.11
N PRO A 459 -50.34 18.48 55.45
CA PRO A 459 -51.40 17.70 56.11
C PRO A 459 -51.74 16.44 55.30
N ILE A 460 -51.97 15.30 55.97
CA ILE A 460 -52.14 13.97 55.34
C ILE A 460 -53.05 13.97 54.11
N ASP A 461 -54.21 14.63 54.19
CA ASP A 461 -55.20 14.62 53.10
C ASP A 461 -54.75 15.43 51.86
N ILE A 462 -54.10 16.58 52.07
CA ILE A 462 -53.47 17.37 50.99
C ILE A 462 -52.27 16.63 50.43
N ARG A 463 -51.48 16.04 51.33
CA ARG A 463 -50.28 15.27 50.99
C ARG A 463 -50.63 14.14 50.05
N ASP A 464 -51.66 13.35 50.34
CA ASP A 464 -52.00 12.18 49.53
C ASP A 464 -52.55 12.58 48.15
N SER A 465 -53.39 13.63 48.10
CA SER A 465 -53.89 14.20 46.83
C SER A 465 -52.75 14.78 45.97
N VAL A 466 -51.90 15.63 46.55
CA VAL A 466 -50.77 16.26 45.86
C VAL A 466 -49.72 15.24 45.44
N LYS A 467 -49.41 14.27 46.31
CA LYS A 467 -48.47 13.18 46.02
C LYS A 467 -48.98 12.32 44.86
N SER A 468 -50.25 11.94 44.83
CA SER A 468 -50.81 11.13 43.73
C SER A 468 -50.72 11.85 42.39
N SER A 469 -51.20 13.10 42.32
CA SER A 469 -51.22 13.88 41.06
C SER A 469 -49.83 14.27 40.57
N LEU A 470 -48.91 14.63 41.48
CA LEU A 470 -47.53 14.95 41.10
C LEU A 470 -46.74 13.71 40.72
N ASN A 471 -46.90 12.59 41.42
CA ASN A 471 -46.21 11.36 41.05
C ASN A 471 -46.58 10.93 39.62
N GLU A 472 -47.86 10.97 39.26
CA GLU A 472 -48.31 10.62 37.91
C GLU A 472 -47.72 11.55 36.85
N TYR A 473 -47.77 12.87 37.07
CA TYR A 473 -47.19 13.85 36.15
C TYR A 473 -45.67 13.70 36.01
N LEU A 474 -44.95 13.56 37.12
CA LEU A 474 -43.49 13.44 37.13
C LEU A 474 -43.03 12.12 36.52
N GLN A 475 -43.73 11.01 36.78
CA GLN A 475 -43.46 9.74 36.10
C GLN A 475 -43.62 9.88 34.58
N LYS A 476 -44.67 10.58 34.12
CA LYS A 476 -44.86 10.85 32.69
C LYS A 476 -43.73 11.69 32.10
N GLN A 477 -43.32 12.77 32.77
CA GLN A 477 -42.20 13.61 32.32
C GLN A 477 -40.87 12.84 32.32
N MET A 478 -40.59 12.06 33.36
CA MET A 478 -39.41 11.19 33.44
C MET A 478 -39.40 10.16 32.32
N LEU A 479 -40.53 9.53 32.02
CA LEU A 479 -40.62 8.54 30.95
C LEU A 479 -40.31 9.17 29.57
N MET A 480 -40.87 10.36 29.29
CA MET A 480 -40.58 11.08 28.04
C MET A 480 -39.11 11.49 27.95
N LEU A 481 -38.55 12.06 29.02
CA LEU A 481 -37.16 12.46 29.07
C LEU A 481 -36.20 11.27 28.90
N ASN A 482 -36.46 10.18 29.61
CA ASN A 482 -35.65 8.96 29.53
C ASN A 482 -35.71 8.37 28.12
N THR A 483 -36.88 8.37 27.48
CA THR A 483 -37.04 7.87 26.11
C THR A 483 -36.16 8.66 25.12
N GLU A 484 -36.15 10.00 25.21
CA GLU A 484 -35.31 10.83 24.33
C GLU A 484 -33.81 10.75 24.70
N ALA A 485 -33.48 10.65 25.99
CA ALA A 485 -32.12 10.42 26.46
C ALA A 485 -31.56 9.08 25.96
N ASP A 486 -32.35 8.00 26.03
CA ASP A 486 -31.96 6.67 25.56
C ASP A 486 -31.71 6.66 24.04
N LYS A 487 -32.55 7.36 23.26
CA LYS A 487 -32.32 7.55 21.81
C LYS A 487 -31.01 8.30 21.54
N ALA A 488 -30.75 9.37 22.28
CA ALA A 488 -29.54 10.16 22.15
C ALA A 488 -28.28 9.35 22.53
N ILE A 489 -28.34 8.56 23.62
CA ILE A 489 -27.26 7.63 24.02
C ILE A 489 -27.03 6.59 22.93
N ALA A 490 -28.07 5.96 22.39
CA ALA A 490 -27.95 4.97 21.33
C ALA A 490 -27.28 5.55 20.06
N ALA A 491 -27.61 6.78 19.69
CA ALA A 491 -26.97 7.48 18.58
C ALA A 491 -25.48 7.74 18.86
N LEU A 492 -25.15 8.23 20.06
CA LEU A 492 -23.76 8.48 20.48
C LEU A 492 -22.93 7.19 20.53
N ASP A 493 -23.47 6.11 21.08
CA ASP A 493 -22.81 4.81 21.18
C ASP A 493 -22.54 4.23 19.79
N THR A 494 -23.51 4.35 18.87
CA THR A 494 -23.33 3.95 17.47
C THR A 494 -22.19 4.72 16.81
N CYS A 495 -22.18 6.06 16.95
CA CYS A 495 -21.09 6.89 16.41
C CYS A 495 -19.74 6.55 17.06
N ALA A 496 -19.69 6.33 18.37
CA ALA A 496 -18.45 6.03 19.09
C ALA A 496 -17.82 4.71 18.64
N LEU A 497 -18.64 3.70 18.31
CA LEU A 497 -18.14 2.45 17.74
C LEU A 497 -17.52 2.64 16.35
N MET A 498 -17.94 3.64 15.60
CA MET A 498 -17.46 3.90 14.25
C MET A 498 -16.16 4.70 14.19
N VAL A 499 -15.99 5.66 15.09
CA VAL A 499 -14.86 6.61 15.07
C VAL A 499 -13.91 6.47 16.27
N ASN A 500 -13.94 5.35 16.99
CA ASN A 500 -12.96 5.15 18.05
C ASN A 500 -11.55 4.94 17.48
N ALA A 501 -10.55 5.32 18.29
CA ALA A 501 -9.15 5.29 17.89
C ALA A 501 -8.69 3.91 17.40
N GLN A 502 -9.12 2.83 18.08
CA GLN A 502 -8.77 1.47 17.68
C GLN A 502 -9.33 1.14 16.30
N LYS A 503 -10.60 1.48 16.04
CA LYS A 503 -11.28 1.21 14.78
C LYS A 503 -10.65 1.98 13.62
N ILE A 504 -10.29 3.25 13.84
CA ILE A 504 -9.55 4.06 12.85
C ILE A 504 -8.19 3.42 12.57
N SER A 505 -7.45 3.01 13.61
CA SER A 505 -6.16 2.32 13.46
C SER A 505 -6.29 1.01 12.67
N ASP A 506 -7.29 0.18 12.99
CA ASP A 506 -7.52 -1.10 12.32
C ASP A 506 -7.95 -0.92 10.86
N ASP A 507 -8.79 0.09 10.58
CA ASP A 507 -9.27 0.37 9.22
C ASP A 507 -8.20 0.96 8.31
N MET A 508 -7.18 1.61 8.88
CA MET A 508 -6.05 2.19 8.17
C MET A 508 -4.78 1.34 8.26
N ASP A 509 -4.86 0.12 8.80
CA ASP A 509 -3.72 -0.75 8.98
C ASP A 509 -3.14 -1.23 7.63
N ARG A 510 -1.88 -0.86 7.38
CA ARG A 510 -1.11 -1.24 6.19
C ARG A 510 -0.24 -2.48 6.39
N THR A 511 -0.32 -3.16 7.54
CA THR A 511 0.49 -4.34 7.84
C THR A 511 0.37 -5.41 6.74
N ARG A 512 -0.81 -5.55 6.13
CA ARG A 512 -1.03 -6.48 5.00
C ARG A 512 -0.20 -6.13 3.76
N LEU A 513 -0.07 -4.85 3.43
CA LEU A 513 0.75 -4.38 2.31
C LEU A 513 2.24 -4.65 2.58
N SER A 514 2.72 -4.35 3.80
CA SER A 514 4.09 -4.68 4.20
C SER A 514 4.38 -6.19 4.13
N GLN A 515 3.45 -7.02 4.61
CA GLN A 515 3.57 -8.48 4.51
C GLN A 515 3.56 -8.96 3.05
N ALA A 516 2.68 -8.40 2.21
CA ALA A 516 2.62 -8.73 0.79
C ALA A 516 3.92 -8.35 0.06
N LEU A 517 4.47 -7.17 0.35
CA LEU A 517 5.74 -6.72 -0.22
C LEU A 517 6.89 -7.63 0.21
N ARG A 518 6.97 -7.98 1.50
CA ARG A 518 8.00 -8.91 1.99
C ARG A 518 7.85 -10.32 1.43
N ALA A 519 6.63 -10.76 1.12
CA ALA A 519 6.40 -12.05 0.44
C ALA A 519 6.90 -12.07 -1.01
N THR A 520 7.25 -10.92 -1.60
CA THR A 520 7.93 -10.86 -2.90
C THR A 520 9.43 -11.19 -2.80
N ILE A 521 10.00 -11.16 -1.59
CA ILE A 521 11.36 -11.60 -1.30
C ILE A 521 11.35 -13.12 -1.25
N ARG A 522 12.21 -13.77 -2.03
CA ARG A 522 12.40 -15.23 -2.02
C ARG A 522 13.79 -15.59 -1.58
#